data_AF-A0A954XSE1-F1
#
_entry.id   AF-A0A954XSE1-F1
#
_cell.length_a   1.000
_cell.length_b   1.000
_cell.length_c   1.000
_cell.angle_alpha   90.00
_cell.angle_beta   90.00
_cell.angle_gamma   90.00
#
_symmetry.space_group_name_H-M   'P 1'
#
loop_
_entity.id
_entity.type
_entity.pdbx_description
1 polymer ?
#
loop_
_entity_poly.entity_id
_entity_poly.type
_entity_poly.pdbx_seq_one_letter_code
_entity_poly.pdbx_strand_id
1 'polypeptide(L)'
;RQTELTADPRGDFRPYIGYRKDGKQQRFNLGKNNTEAKARVDRIRRLYLESIAVRESYQLKPSWTEAALHAARNIAQGMEQVPLPSCHVIDEACGERLQYPDYDPCWDPALPAAMLWSHAVASRLYPSVNWVFPDTAAGRVAFKTADALFEAAAKRQAAVLNINSPPEPITGKLHEALDGYWEGYIKTLARSPQTLHQRHTMIEKLKRVHADFPLAVLGLDQCEAMYRYWTERPSRDDEKGRLSKKADCATALL
;
A
#
# COMPACT_ATOMS: atom_id res chain seq x y z
N ARG A 1 -7.76 -5.06 32.42
CA ARG A 1 -7.52 -6.26 33.25
C ARG A 1 -7.35 -7.44 32.31
N GLN A 2 -6.16 -8.08 32.29
CA GLN A 2 -6.01 -9.33 31.55
C GLN A 2 -6.75 -10.40 32.34
N THR A 3 -7.85 -10.92 31.79
CA THR A 3 -8.46 -12.14 32.32
C THR A 3 -7.45 -13.27 32.17
N GLU A 4 -7.19 -13.99 33.25
CA GLU A 4 -6.35 -15.20 33.21
C GLU A 4 -6.91 -16.17 32.17
N LEU A 5 -6.01 -16.80 31.42
CA LEU A 5 -6.36 -17.73 30.36
C LEU A 5 -6.74 -19.07 30.98
N THR A 6 -8.04 -19.33 31.11
CA THR A 6 -8.56 -20.60 31.67
C THR A 6 -8.92 -21.59 30.56
N ALA A 7 -8.55 -22.86 30.75
CA ALA A 7 -8.97 -23.94 29.86
C ALA A 7 -10.46 -24.26 30.05
N ASP A 8 -11.13 -24.69 28.98
CA ASP A 8 -12.50 -25.21 29.08
C ASP A 8 -12.52 -26.64 29.69
N PRO A 9 -13.69 -27.24 29.98
CA PRO A 9 -13.76 -28.59 30.55
C PRO A 9 -13.12 -29.69 29.69
N ARG A 10 -12.81 -29.43 28.42
CA ARG A 10 -12.12 -30.34 27.50
C ARG A 10 -10.61 -30.11 27.47
N GLY A 11 -10.13 -29.15 28.26
CA GLY A 11 -8.73 -28.73 28.31
C GLY A 11 -8.33 -27.76 27.20
N ASP A 12 -9.28 -27.25 26.40
CA ASP A 12 -8.97 -26.36 25.29
C ASP A 12 -9.00 -24.90 25.74
N PHE A 13 -8.00 -24.11 25.31
CA PHE A 13 -7.95 -22.67 25.55
C PHE A 13 -8.73 -21.92 24.48
N ARG A 14 -9.89 -21.38 24.84
CA ARG A 14 -10.82 -20.75 23.88
C ARG A 14 -11.28 -19.34 24.26
N PRO A 15 -10.38 -18.35 24.36
CA PRO A 15 -10.71 -17.02 24.81
C PRO A 15 -11.54 -16.24 23.78
N TYR A 16 -12.32 -15.29 24.28
CA TYR A 16 -12.95 -14.24 23.49
C TYR A 16 -12.02 -13.04 23.42
N ILE A 17 -11.62 -12.62 22.22
CA ILE A 17 -10.69 -11.51 22.02
C ILE A 17 -11.26 -10.55 20.98
N GLY A 18 -11.51 -9.32 21.43
CA GLY A 18 -12.00 -8.23 20.59
C GLY A 18 -13.42 -8.43 20.07
N TYR A 19 -13.91 -7.40 19.38
CA TYR A 19 -15.27 -7.33 18.85
C TYR A 19 -15.25 -7.27 17.32
N ARG A 20 -16.18 -7.98 16.68
CA ARG A 20 -16.46 -7.90 15.24
C ARG A 20 -17.36 -6.69 14.95
N LYS A 21 -17.56 -6.40 13.66
CA LYS A 21 -18.47 -5.34 13.18
C LYS A 21 -19.91 -5.52 13.68
N ASP A 22 -20.37 -6.76 13.83
CA ASP A 22 -21.69 -7.10 14.36
C ASP A 22 -21.81 -6.93 15.89
N GLY A 23 -20.74 -6.47 16.57
CA GLY A 23 -20.69 -6.29 18.01
C GLY A 23 -20.49 -7.57 18.81
N LYS A 24 -20.37 -8.74 18.16
CA LYS A 24 -20.09 -10.00 18.85
C LYS A 24 -18.60 -10.15 19.10
N GLN A 25 -18.23 -10.77 20.22
CA GLN A 25 -16.85 -11.09 20.50
C GLN A 25 -16.38 -12.27 19.65
N GLN A 26 -15.13 -12.21 19.15
CA GLN A 26 -14.54 -13.32 18.40
C GLN A 26 -13.94 -14.34 19.36
N ARG A 27 -14.42 -15.59 19.29
CA ARG A 27 -13.81 -16.73 19.98
C ARG A 27 -12.70 -17.34 19.14
N PHE A 28 -11.56 -17.62 19.75
CA PHE A 28 -10.45 -18.33 19.11
C PHE A 28 -10.26 -19.70 19.76
N ASN A 29 -9.76 -20.69 19.02
CA ASN A 29 -9.33 -21.98 19.57
C ASN A 29 -7.81 -22.05 19.49
N LEU A 30 -7.13 -22.11 20.63
CA LEU A 30 -5.68 -21.98 20.73
C LEU A 30 -4.98 -23.31 21.08
N GLY A 31 -5.75 -24.41 21.13
CA GLY A 31 -5.26 -25.74 21.50
C GLY A 31 -5.21 -25.97 23.02
N LYS A 32 -4.47 -27.00 23.42
CA LYS A 32 -4.39 -27.50 24.82
C LYS A 32 -3.09 -27.12 25.55
N ASN A 33 -2.07 -26.67 24.83
CA ASN A 33 -0.80 -26.28 25.44
C ASN A 33 -0.92 -24.84 25.98
N ASN A 34 -0.85 -24.67 27.31
CA ASN A 34 -1.01 -23.37 27.98
C ASN A 34 0.04 -22.35 27.52
N THR A 35 1.30 -22.77 27.38
CA THR A 35 2.41 -21.88 27.02
C THR A 35 2.23 -21.34 25.60
N GLU A 36 1.91 -22.22 24.64
CA GLU A 36 1.62 -21.80 23.26
C GLU A 36 0.34 -20.97 23.18
N ALA A 37 -0.71 -21.36 23.91
CA ALA A 37 -1.97 -20.63 23.92
C ALA A 37 -1.76 -19.21 24.44
N LYS A 38 -0.98 -19.02 25.51
CA LYS A 38 -0.63 -17.69 26.05
C LYS A 38 0.11 -16.85 25.02
N ALA A 39 1.13 -17.41 24.36
CA ALA A 39 1.87 -16.71 23.30
C ALA A 39 0.96 -16.29 22.14
N ARG A 40 0.05 -17.18 21.71
CA ARG A 40 -0.95 -16.87 20.66
C ARG A 40 -1.94 -15.80 21.12
N VAL A 41 -2.41 -15.84 22.37
CA VAL A 41 -3.28 -14.79 22.94
C VAL A 41 -2.62 -13.42 22.87
N ASP A 42 -1.37 -13.32 23.30
CA ASP A 42 -0.68 -12.03 23.34
C ASP A 42 -0.47 -11.45 21.93
N ARG A 43 -0.15 -12.32 20.95
CA ARG A 43 -0.03 -11.94 19.54
C ARG A 43 -1.38 -11.48 18.96
N ILE A 44 -2.48 -12.22 19.22
CA ILE A 44 -3.83 -11.85 18.75
C ILE A 44 -4.30 -10.55 19.42
N ARG A 45 -4.00 -10.32 20.71
CA ARG A 45 -4.35 -9.07 21.40
C ARG A 45 -3.62 -7.87 20.80
N ARG A 46 -2.33 -8.01 20.50
CA ARG A 46 -1.56 -6.95 19.80
C ARG A 46 -2.18 -6.63 18.44
N LEU A 47 -2.49 -7.67 17.66
CA LEU A 47 -3.13 -7.51 16.36
C LEU A 47 -4.53 -6.85 16.47
N TYR A 48 -5.28 -7.12 17.54
CA TYR A 48 -6.56 -6.46 17.77
C TYR A 48 -6.38 -4.95 18.03
N LEU A 49 -5.36 -4.54 18.77
CA LEU A 49 -5.04 -3.12 19.00
C LEU A 49 -4.65 -2.43 17.68
N GLU A 50 -3.86 -3.08 16.83
CA GLU A 50 -3.55 -2.58 15.48
C GLU A 50 -4.84 -2.43 14.64
N SER A 51 -5.73 -3.42 14.69
CA SER A 51 -7.04 -3.34 14.02
C SER A 51 -7.89 -2.18 14.50
N ILE A 52 -7.89 -1.90 15.81
CA ILE A 52 -8.59 -0.75 16.38
C ILE A 52 -7.97 0.56 15.86
N ALA A 53 -6.64 0.69 15.91
CA ALA A 53 -5.94 1.88 15.43
C ALA A 53 -6.24 2.16 13.95
N VAL A 54 -6.27 1.12 13.10
CA VAL A 54 -6.67 1.24 11.70
C VAL A 54 -8.11 1.75 11.60
N ARG A 55 -9.07 1.15 12.31
CA ARG A 55 -10.48 1.59 12.30
C ARG A 55 -10.65 3.02 12.79
N GLU A 56 -9.99 3.40 13.87
CA GLU A 56 -10.06 4.74 14.44
C GLU A 56 -9.51 5.80 13.48
N SER A 57 -8.47 5.49 12.69
CA SER A 57 -7.94 6.38 11.66
C SER A 57 -8.97 6.75 10.58
N TYR A 58 -9.98 5.89 10.39
CA TYR A 58 -11.12 6.11 9.49
C TYR A 58 -12.40 6.56 10.22
N GLN A 59 -12.30 7.00 11.49
CA GLN A 59 -13.46 7.45 12.30
C GLN A 59 -14.55 6.39 12.44
N LEU A 60 -14.12 5.13 12.49
CA LEU A 60 -14.96 3.96 12.35
C LEU A 60 -14.95 3.18 13.67
N LYS A 61 -16.10 2.60 14.07
CA LYS A 61 -16.24 1.91 15.37
C LYS A 61 -15.11 0.87 15.61
N PRO A 62 -14.49 0.84 16.81
CA PRO A 62 -13.45 -0.13 17.18
C PRO A 62 -13.95 -1.57 16.99
N SER A 63 -13.31 -2.29 16.06
CA SER A 63 -13.66 -3.68 15.73
C SER A 63 -12.54 -4.33 14.91
N TRP A 64 -12.61 -5.65 14.76
CA TRP A 64 -11.80 -6.39 13.81
C TRP A 64 -12.05 -5.91 12.38
N THR A 65 -10.98 -5.66 11.62
CA THR A 65 -11.00 -5.67 10.16
C THR A 65 -10.93 -7.12 9.67
N GLU A 66 -11.43 -7.40 8.46
CA GLU A 66 -11.37 -8.77 7.93
C GLU A 66 -9.93 -9.24 7.69
N ALA A 67 -9.01 -8.34 7.30
CA ALA A 67 -7.58 -8.65 7.18
C ALA A 67 -6.94 -9.04 8.52
N ALA A 68 -7.20 -8.28 9.59
CA ALA A 68 -6.71 -8.62 10.93
C ALA A 68 -7.35 -9.91 11.46
N LEU A 69 -8.64 -10.14 11.17
CA LEU A 69 -9.34 -11.35 11.57
C LEU A 69 -8.81 -12.60 10.84
N HIS A 70 -8.48 -12.47 9.54
CA HIS A 70 -7.79 -13.50 8.76
C HIS A 70 -6.45 -13.88 9.40
N ALA A 71 -5.61 -12.90 9.72
CA ALA A 71 -4.34 -13.16 10.41
C ALA A 71 -4.54 -13.79 11.79
N ALA A 72 -5.49 -13.29 12.59
CA ALA A 72 -5.78 -13.83 13.92
C ALA A 72 -6.21 -15.31 13.86
N ARG A 73 -6.97 -15.72 12.84
CA ARG A 73 -7.35 -17.13 12.62
C ARG A 73 -6.13 -18.02 12.30
N ASN A 74 -5.23 -17.57 11.44
CA ASN A 74 -3.99 -18.32 11.12
C ASN A 74 -3.06 -18.40 12.34
N ILE A 75 -2.93 -17.32 13.11
CA ILE A 75 -2.15 -17.32 14.37
C ILE A 75 -2.77 -18.28 15.39
N ALA A 76 -4.10 -18.31 15.51
CA ALA A 76 -4.80 -19.24 16.39
C ALA A 76 -4.55 -20.71 16.02
N GLN A 77 -4.40 -21.01 14.73
CA GLN A 77 -4.00 -22.33 14.21
C GLN A 77 -2.51 -22.65 14.42
N GLY A 78 -1.73 -21.73 14.98
CA GLY A 78 -0.31 -21.92 15.26
C GLY A 78 0.63 -21.54 14.11
N MET A 79 0.14 -20.84 13.09
CA MET A 79 0.99 -20.37 12.00
C MET A 79 1.86 -19.19 12.46
N GLU A 80 3.18 -19.34 12.33
CA GLU A 80 4.13 -18.26 12.55
C GLU A 80 4.10 -17.25 11.41
N GLN A 81 4.14 -17.77 10.18
CA GLN A 81 4.01 -17.05 8.92
C GLN A 81 2.55 -17.08 8.44
N VAL A 82 1.95 -15.91 8.25
CA VAL A 82 0.54 -15.78 7.88
C VAL A 82 0.43 -15.56 6.38
N PRO A 83 -0.30 -16.42 5.64
CA PRO A 83 -0.49 -16.20 4.21
C PRO A 83 -1.27 -14.90 3.98
N LEU A 84 -0.82 -14.12 3.00
CA LEU A 84 -1.47 -12.89 2.60
C LEU A 84 -2.93 -13.18 2.22
N PRO A 85 -3.92 -12.43 2.74
CA PRO A 85 -5.31 -12.57 2.33
C PRO A 85 -5.49 -12.06 0.88
N SER A 86 -6.66 -12.32 0.31
CA SER A 86 -7.00 -11.74 -0.99
C SER A 86 -7.00 -10.21 -0.93
N CYS A 87 -6.72 -9.56 -2.06
CA CYS A 87 -6.68 -8.09 -2.14
C CYS A 87 -7.99 -7.44 -1.68
N HIS A 88 -9.15 -8.06 -1.97
CA HIS A 88 -10.46 -7.57 -1.52
C HIS A 88 -10.59 -7.47 0.01
N VAL A 89 -9.96 -8.38 0.76
CA VAL A 89 -9.97 -8.37 2.23
C VAL A 89 -9.09 -7.22 2.77
N ILE A 90 -8.04 -6.85 2.03
CA ILE A 90 -7.14 -5.73 2.38
C ILE A 90 -7.78 -4.40 2.02
N ASP A 91 -8.48 -4.33 0.88
CA ASP A 91 -9.25 -3.15 0.46
C ASP A 91 -10.24 -2.73 1.54
N GLU A 92 -10.97 -3.71 2.11
CA GLU A 92 -11.93 -3.46 3.19
C GLU A 92 -11.26 -2.90 4.46
N ALA A 93 -10.04 -3.32 4.75
CA ALA A 93 -9.29 -2.85 5.91
C ALA A 93 -8.84 -1.39 5.77
N CYS A 94 -8.70 -0.88 4.54
CA CYS A 94 -8.32 0.50 4.23
C CYS A 94 -9.50 1.50 4.34
N GLY A 95 -10.60 1.11 4.97
CA GLY A 95 -11.86 1.86 4.95
C GLY A 95 -12.70 1.49 3.73
N GLU A 96 -14.01 1.75 3.79
CA GLU A 96 -14.92 1.46 2.68
C GLU A 96 -14.46 2.18 1.42
N ARG A 97 -13.77 1.42 0.55
CA ARG A 97 -13.44 1.79 -0.81
C ARG A 97 -12.49 3.00 -0.82
N LEU A 98 -11.19 2.73 -0.95
CA LEU A 98 -10.37 3.56 -1.85
C LEU A 98 -11.07 3.51 -3.21
N GLN A 99 -12.13 4.31 -3.38
CA GLN A 99 -12.67 4.68 -4.68
C GLN A 99 -11.55 5.48 -5.28
N TYR A 100 -10.59 4.80 -5.90
CA TYR A 100 -9.89 5.40 -7.00
C TYR A 100 -10.92 5.41 -8.13
N PRO A 101 -11.55 6.56 -8.42
CA PRO A 101 -12.68 6.63 -9.36
C PRO A 101 -12.30 6.19 -10.78
N ASP A 102 -11.00 6.07 -11.08
CA ASP A 102 -10.46 5.64 -12.36
C ASP A 102 -9.67 4.32 -12.30
N TYR A 103 -9.67 3.62 -11.16
CA TYR A 103 -8.94 2.35 -11.00
C TYR A 103 -9.89 1.18 -11.18
N ASP A 104 -9.84 0.59 -12.36
CA ASP A 104 -10.64 -0.55 -12.77
C ASP A 104 -10.35 -1.79 -11.87
N PRO A 105 -11.37 -2.45 -11.30
CA PRO A 105 -11.25 -3.66 -10.48
C PRO A 105 -10.73 -4.90 -11.23
N CYS A 106 -10.21 -4.76 -12.45
CA CYS A 106 -9.58 -5.83 -13.22
C CYS A 106 -8.17 -6.23 -12.76
N TRP A 107 -7.75 -5.87 -11.53
CA TRP A 107 -6.58 -6.47 -10.90
C TRP A 107 -6.88 -7.95 -10.65
N ASP A 108 -6.59 -8.77 -11.65
CA ASP A 108 -6.52 -10.21 -11.49
C ASP A 108 -5.63 -10.46 -10.26
N PRO A 109 -6.17 -11.05 -9.17
CA PRO A 109 -5.42 -11.30 -7.95
C PRO A 109 -4.22 -12.24 -8.18
N ALA A 110 -4.17 -12.90 -9.35
CA ALA A 110 -3.02 -13.67 -9.81
C ALA A 110 -1.91 -12.80 -10.45
N LEU A 111 -2.05 -11.48 -10.53
CA LEU A 111 -0.97 -10.60 -10.98
C LEU A 111 0.02 -10.34 -9.84
N PRO A 112 1.34 -10.47 -10.08
CA PRO A 112 2.35 -10.19 -9.06
C PRO A 112 2.25 -8.79 -8.44
N ALA A 113 1.83 -7.79 -9.22
CA ALA A 113 1.64 -6.42 -8.73
C ALA A 113 0.54 -6.33 -7.65
N ALA A 114 -0.56 -7.07 -7.81
CA ALA A 114 -1.65 -7.16 -6.83
C ALA A 114 -1.19 -7.71 -5.50
N MET A 115 -0.37 -8.76 -5.55
CA MET A 115 0.20 -9.35 -4.36
C MET A 115 1.22 -8.43 -3.69
N LEU A 116 2.07 -7.75 -4.46
CA LEU A 116 3.05 -6.79 -3.93
C LEU A 116 2.37 -5.63 -3.20
N TRP A 117 1.37 -5.02 -3.83
CA TRP A 117 0.59 -3.95 -3.23
C TRP A 117 -0.10 -4.43 -1.95
N SER A 118 -0.79 -5.58 -2.02
CA SER A 118 -1.46 -6.21 -0.90
C SER A 118 -0.50 -6.46 0.27
N HIS A 119 0.70 -6.98 -0.01
CA HIS A 119 1.74 -7.22 0.98
C HIS A 119 2.22 -5.91 1.62
N ALA A 120 2.50 -4.88 0.82
CA ALA A 120 2.94 -3.59 1.32
C ALA A 120 1.89 -2.93 2.22
N VAL A 121 0.61 -2.96 1.81
CA VAL A 121 -0.49 -2.41 2.60
C VAL A 121 -0.71 -3.21 3.87
N ALA A 122 -0.79 -4.54 3.79
CA ALA A 122 -0.99 -5.40 4.97
C ALA A 122 0.15 -5.26 5.99
N SER A 123 1.41 -5.21 5.52
CA SER A 123 2.58 -5.02 6.39
C SER A 123 2.60 -3.65 7.07
N ARG A 124 2.12 -2.61 6.37
CA ARG A 124 2.00 -1.26 6.93
C ARG A 124 0.89 -1.16 7.98
N LEU A 125 -0.27 -1.77 7.71
CA LEU A 125 -1.43 -1.71 8.62
C LEU A 125 -1.28 -2.63 9.83
N TYR A 126 -0.61 -3.77 9.66
CA TYR A 126 -0.47 -4.83 10.67
C TYR A 126 0.99 -5.27 10.83
N PRO A 127 1.86 -4.40 11.38
CA PRO A 127 3.29 -4.66 11.47
C PRO A 127 3.64 -5.83 12.41
N SER A 128 2.74 -6.25 13.30
CA SER A 128 2.96 -7.43 14.16
C SER A 128 2.79 -8.78 13.44
N VAL A 129 2.34 -8.78 12.19
CA VAL A 129 2.07 -9.99 11.41
C VAL A 129 3.20 -10.24 10.41
N ASN A 130 3.73 -11.47 10.41
CA ASN A 130 4.71 -11.91 9.43
C ASN A 130 3.97 -12.41 8.18
N TRP A 131 3.66 -11.50 7.27
CA TRP A 131 2.94 -11.81 6.03
C TRP A 131 3.84 -12.56 5.05
N VAL A 132 3.32 -13.62 4.44
CA VAL A 132 4.01 -14.36 3.38
C VAL A 132 3.16 -14.43 2.13
N PHE A 133 3.83 -14.37 0.97
CA PHE A 133 3.16 -14.58 -0.31
C PHE A 133 2.64 -16.03 -0.41
N PRO A 134 1.47 -16.25 -1.01
CA PRO A 134 0.98 -17.60 -1.24
C PRO A 134 1.91 -18.35 -2.21
N ASP A 135 2.10 -19.66 -2.01
CA ASP A 135 2.95 -20.49 -2.89
C ASP A 135 2.27 -20.81 -4.23
N THR A 136 2.10 -19.76 -5.03
CA THR A 136 1.56 -19.80 -6.39
C THR A 136 2.62 -19.27 -7.36
N ALA A 137 2.46 -19.52 -8.66
CA ALA A 137 3.38 -18.95 -9.66
C ALA A 137 3.46 -17.43 -9.54
N ALA A 138 2.30 -16.77 -9.39
CA ALA A 138 2.18 -15.35 -9.13
C ALA A 138 2.88 -14.91 -7.84
N GLY A 139 2.66 -15.64 -6.75
CA GLY A 139 3.26 -15.33 -5.44
C GLY A 139 4.77 -15.49 -5.44
N ARG A 140 5.32 -16.48 -6.15
CA ARG A 140 6.77 -16.63 -6.32
C ARG A 140 7.39 -15.48 -7.13
N VAL A 141 6.70 -15.00 -8.16
CA VAL A 141 7.15 -13.81 -8.92
C VAL A 141 7.08 -12.56 -8.04
N ALA A 142 5.98 -12.36 -7.31
CA ALA A 142 5.82 -11.24 -6.39
C ALA A 142 6.90 -11.24 -5.30
N PHE A 143 7.18 -12.40 -4.70
CA PHE A 143 8.26 -12.55 -3.72
C PHE A 143 9.62 -12.15 -4.29
N LYS A 144 10.01 -12.67 -5.46
CA LYS A 144 11.29 -12.30 -6.11
C LYS A 144 11.37 -10.80 -6.41
N THR A 145 10.28 -10.20 -6.88
CA THR A 145 10.22 -8.76 -7.14
C THR A 145 10.33 -7.96 -5.85
N ALA A 146 9.66 -8.37 -4.76
CA ALA A 146 9.76 -7.72 -3.46
C ALA A 146 11.20 -7.77 -2.94
N ASP A 147 11.82 -8.94 -2.99
CA ASP A 147 13.20 -9.18 -2.55
C ASP A 147 14.18 -8.27 -3.31
N ALA A 148 14.07 -8.21 -4.65
CA ALA A 148 14.88 -7.32 -5.48
C ALA A 148 14.66 -5.83 -5.15
N LEU A 149 13.42 -5.42 -4.85
CA LEU A 149 13.11 -4.04 -4.45
C LEU A 149 13.69 -3.71 -3.08
N PHE A 150 13.62 -4.63 -2.11
CA PHE A 150 14.21 -4.45 -0.78
C PHE A 150 15.74 -4.37 -0.86
N GLU A 151 16.38 -5.24 -1.65
CA GLU A 151 17.82 -5.16 -1.90
C GLU A 151 18.22 -3.83 -2.54
N ALA A 152 17.46 -3.38 -3.55
CA ALA A 152 17.71 -2.10 -4.21
C ALA A 152 17.52 -0.91 -3.23
N ALA A 153 16.50 -0.95 -2.38
CA ALA A 153 16.27 0.05 -1.35
C ALA A 153 17.39 0.06 -0.30
N ALA A 154 17.83 -1.11 0.17
CA ALA A 154 18.94 -1.25 1.11
C ALA A 154 20.26 -0.73 0.51
N LYS A 155 20.54 -1.05 -0.77
CA LYS A 155 21.69 -0.50 -1.50
C LYS A 155 21.62 1.02 -1.61
N ARG A 156 20.45 1.58 -1.93
CA ARG A 156 20.24 3.04 -1.96
C ARG A 156 20.45 3.67 -0.58
N GLN A 157 19.89 3.09 0.48
CA GLN A 157 20.04 3.62 1.83
C GLN A 157 21.49 3.51 2.31
N ALA A 158 22.20 2.42 1.99
CA ALA A 158 23.62 2.29 2.25
C ALA A 158 24.45 3.31 1.46
N ALA A 159 24.10 3.60 0.21
CA ALA A 159 24.73 4.67 -0.58
C ALA A 159 24.46 6.05 0.03
N VAL A 160 23.24 6.30 0.53
CA VAL A 160 22.90 7.55 1.24
C VAL A 160 23.64 7.68 2.57
N LEU A 161 23.90 6.59 3.29
CA LEU A 161 24.70 6.60 4.52
C LEU A 161 26.21 6.68 4.27
N ASN A 162 26.65 6.37 3.05
CA ASN A 162 28.04 6.53 2.60
C ASN A 162 28.29 7.95 2.04
N ILE A 163 28.08 8.97 2.89
CA ILE A 163 28.14 10.43 2.56
C ILE A 163 29.59 10.92 2.33
N ASN A 164 30.47 10.10 1.76
CA ASN A 164 31.79 10.56 1.29
C ASN A 164 31.98 10.37 -0.23
N SER A 165 30.94 9.97 -0.94
CA SER A 165 30.94 10.02 -2.41
C SER A 165 29.73 10.83 -2.85
N PRO A 166 29.91 11.98 -3.53
CA PRO A 166 28.82 12.67 -4.16
C PRO A 166 28.13 11.67 -5.09
N PRO A 167 26.79 11.54 -5.05
CA PRO A 167 26.09 10.78 -6.08
C PRO A 167 26.54 11.32 -7.44
N GLU A 168 26.83 10.43 -8.38
CA GLU A 168 27.16 10.84 -9.74
C GLU A 168 26.10 11.85 -10.19
N PRO A 169 26.51 13.03 -10.66
CA PRO A 169 25.56 14.09 -11.00
C PRO A 169 24.62 13.54 -12.07
N ILE A 170 23.32 13.54 -11.76
CA ILE A 170 22.29 13.11 -12.72
C ILE A 170 22.41 14.06 -13.92
N THR A 171 22.88 13.51 -15.04
CA THR A 171 23.10 14.26 -16.27
C THR A 171 21.81 14.44 -17.05
N GLY A 172 21.68 15.53 -17.79
CA GLY A 172 20.54 15.82 -18.66
C GLY A 172 19.56 16.82 -18.06
N LYS A 173 18.52 17.12 -18.82
CA LYS A 173 17.49 18.09 -18.44
C LYS A 173 16.13 17.46 -18.14
N LEU A 174 15.28 18.19 -17.46
CA LEU A 174 13.94 17.75 -17.08
C LEU A 174 13.13 17.28 -18.29
N HIS A 175 13.13 18.03 -19.39
CA HIS A 175 12.32 17.67 -20.56
C HIS A 175 12.87 16.42 -21.25
N GLU A 176 14.19 16.27 -21.33
CA GLU A 176 14.83 15.06 -21.86
C GLU A 176 14.47 13.81 -21.04
N ALA A 177 14.42 13.93 -19.70
CA ALA A 177 13.96 12.84 -18.84
C ALA A 177 12.48 12.51 -19.04
N LEU A 178 11.62 13.52 -19.24
CA LEU A 178 10.20 13.30 -19.51
C LEU A 178 9.98 12.62 -20.87
N ASP A 179 10.76 12.98 -21.88
CA ASP A 179 10.75 12.34 -23.19
C ASP A 179 11.25 10.90 -23.10
N GLY A 180 12.34 10.66 -22.36
CA GLY A 180 12.83 9.31 -22.07
C GLY A 180 11.82 8.45 -21.30
N TYR A 181 11.11 9.04 -20.33
CA TYR A 181 10.03 8.36 -19.60
C TYR A 181 8.85 8.00 -20.51
N TRP A 182 8.46 8.91 -21.41
CA TRP A 182 7.43 8.66 -22.40
C TRP A 182 7.80 7.50 -23.34
N GLU A 183 8.97 7.59 -23.96
CA GLU A 183 9.45 6.62 -24.95
C GLU A 183 9.77 5.25 -24.34
N GLY A 184 10.44 5.22 -23.18
CA GLY A 184 10.93 3.99 -22.57
C GLY A 184 9.91 3.25 -21.69
N TYR A 185 9.04 3.98 -20.99
CA TYR A 185 8.18 3.40 -19.96
C TYR A 185 6.69 3.48 -20.30
N ILE A 186 6.20 4.63 -20.76
CA ILE A 186 4.76 4.79 -21.00
C ILE A 186 4.30 4.10 -22.29
N LYS A 187 5.04 4.24 -23.39
CA LYS A 187 4.72 3.56 -24.66
C LYS A 187 4.72 2.04 -24.54
N THR A 188 5.59 1.50 -23.69
CA THR A 188 5.76 0.05 -23.53
C THR A 188 4.73 -0.58 -22.59
N LEU A 189 4.18 0.18 -21.64
CA LEU A 189 3.26 -0.33 -20.62
C LEU A 189 1.77 -0.10 -20.91
N ALA A 190 1.43 0.90 -21.73
CA ALA A 190 0.04 1.25 -21.93
C ALA A 190 -0.68 0.25 -22.86
N ARG A 191 -1.81 -0.27 -22.39
CA ARG A 191 -2.59 -1.30 -23.09
C ARG A 191 -3.63 -0.73 -24.06
N SER A 192 -3.91 0.58 -24.00
CA SER A 192 -4.93 1.22 -24.85
C SER A 192 -4.44 2.53 -25.47
N PRO A 193 -4.84 2.84 -26.73
CA PRO A 193 -4.47 4.09 -27.40
C PRO A 193 -4.96 5.35 -26.67
N GLN A 194 -6.11 5.26 -25.99
CA GLN A 194 -6.72 6.40 -25.30
C GLN A 194 -5.92 6.80 -24.05
N THR A 195 -5.42 5.83 -23.28
CA THR A 195 -4.58 6.09 -22.11
C THR A 195 -3.21 6.63 -22.49
N LEU A 196 -2.65 6.17 -23.62
CA LEU A 196 -1.43 6.72 -24.22
C LEU A 196 -1.57 8.20 -24.55
N HIS A 197 -2.63 8.57 -25.29
CA HIS A 197 -2.84 9.95 -25.70
C HIS A 197 -3.01 10.91 -24.52
N GLN A 198 -3.75 10.48 -23.49
CA GLN A 198 -3.92 11.27 -22.26
C GLN A 198 -2.58 11.50 -21.54
N ARG A 199 -1.78 10.44 -21.36
CA ARG A 199 -0.47 10.53 -20.70
C ARG A 199 0.53 11.38 -21.48
N HIS A 200 0.57 11.23 -22.81
CA HIS A 200 1.38 12.10 -23.67
C HIS A 200 0.99 13.57 -23.50
N THR A 201 -0.31 13.85 -23.53
CA THR A 201 -0.84 15.21 -23.38
C THR A 201 -0.50 15.80 -22.01
N MET A 202 -0.43 14.98 -20.95
CA MET A 202 0.00 15.42 -19.62
C MET A 202 1.49 15.79 -19.61
N ILE A 203 2.35 14.96 -20.20
CA ILE A 203 3.79 15.22 -20.30
C ILE A 203 4.04 16.52 -21.07
N GLU A 204 3.38 16.71 -22.22
CA GLU A 204 3.50 17.93 -23.02
C GLU A 204 2.98 19.17 -22.28
N LYS A 205 1.90 19.05 -21.50
CA LYS A 205 1.44 20.13 -20.62
C LYS A 205 2.48 20.48 -19.56
N LEU A 206 3.14 19.47 -18.99
CA LEU A 206 4.14 19.64 -17.95
C LEU A 206 5.38 20.35 -18.50
N LYS A 207 5.85 19.95 -19.69
CA LYS A 207 6.95 20.61 -20.44
C LYS A 207 6.61 22.06 -20.80
N ARG A 208 5.36 22.34 -21.19
CA ARG A 208 4.94 23.71 -21.55
C ARG A 208 4.91 24.66 -20.35
N VAL A 209 4.56 24.15 -19.17
CA VAL A 209 4.36 24.97 -17.97
C VAL A 209 5.66 25.19 -17.21
N HIS A 210 6.51 24.16 -17.13
CA HIS A 210 7.71 24.19 -16.31
C HIS A 210 8.96 24.35 -17.16
N ALA A 211 9.88 25.19 -16.69
CA ALA A 211 11.14 25.45 -17.37
C ALA A 211 11.95 24.15 -17.56
N ASP A 212 12.73 24.10 -18.65
CA ASP A 212 13.64 23.00 -18.90
C ASP A 212 14.96 23.23 -18.17
N PHE A 213 15.05 22.72 -16.94
CA PHE A 213 16.23 22.88 -16.08
C PHE A 213 17.03 21.57 -15.94
N PRO A 214 18.32 21.63 -15.58
CA PRO A 214 19.14 20.44 -15.37
C PRO A 214 18.57 19.55 -14.25
N LEU A 215 18.55 18.23 -14.46
CA LEU A 215 18.03 17.26 -13.49
C LEU A 215 18.80 17.29 -12.15
N ALA A 216 20.08 17.65 -12.18
CA ALA A 216 20.88 17.86 -10.98
C ALA A 216 20.30 18.93 -10.03
N VAL A 217 19.44 19.83 -10.54
CA VAL A 217 18.77 20.88 -9.77
C VAL A 217 17.36 20.47 -9.36
N LEU A 218 16.85 19.29 -9.78
CA LEU A 218 15.53 18.78 -9.40
C LEU A 218 15.56 18.29 -7.94
N GLY A 219 15.50 19.22 -7.00
CA GLY A 219 15.37 18.97 -5.57
C GLY A 219 13.93 19.10 -5.08
N LEU A 220 13.78 19.02 -3.75
CA LEU A 220 12.47 19.11 -3.08
C LEU A 220 11.77 20.44 -3.40
N ASP A 221 12.51 21.55 -3.39
CA ASP A 221 11.96 22.89 -3.64
C ASP A 221 11.35 23.01 -5.04
N GLN A 222 12.01 22.43 -6.05
CA GLN A 222 11.54 22.41 -7.43
C GLN A 222 10.31 21.52 -7.56
N CYS A 223 10.31 20.34 -6.93
CA CYS A 223 9.13 19.47 -6.89
C CYS A 223 7.94 20.14 -6.20
N GLU A 224 8.17 20.83 -5.08
CA GLU A 224 7.12 21.55 -4.35
C GLU A 224 6.57 22.71 -5.17
N ALA A 225 7.44 23.49 -5.82
CA ALA A 225 7.01 24.58 -6.70
C ALA A 225 6.15 24.06 -7.87
N MET A 226 6.56 22.94 -8.49
CA MET A 226 5.79 22.29 -9.55
C MET A 226 4.43 21.82 -9.04
N TYR A 227 4.39 21.17 -7.87
CA TYR A 227 3.16 20.70 -7.25
C TYR A 227 2.21 21.86 -6.91
N ARG A 228 2.74 22.90 -6.25
CA ARG A 228 1.99 24.09 -5.83
C ARG A 228 1.34 24.79 -7.02
N TYR A 229 2.08 24.94 -8.13
CA TYR A 229 1.51 25.46 -9.37
C TYR A 229 0.27 24.68 -9.80
N TRP A 230 0.32 23.35 -9.76
CA TRP A 230 -0.79 22.52 -10.21
C TRP A 230 -1.99 22.52 -9.26
N THR A 231 -1.78 22.70 -7.95
CA THR A 231 -2.87 22.83 -6.97
C THR A 231 -3.55 24.19 -7.02
N GLU A 232 -2.76 25.24 -7.26
CA GLU A 232 -3.21 26.65 -7.26
C GLU A 232 -3.61 27.14 -8.65
N ARG A 233 -3.45 26.32 -9.70
CA ARG A 233 -3.71 26.74 -11.08
C ARG A 233 -5.10 27.36 -11.22
N PRO A 234 -5.23 28.49 -11.94
CA PRO A 234 -6.52 29.07 -12.24
C PRO A 234 -7.42 28.04 -12.96
N SER A 235 -8.70 28.02 -12.61
CA SER A 235 -9.69 27.30 -13.40
C SER A 235 -9.63 27.84 -14.83
N ARG A 236 -9.51 26.95 -15.82
CA ARG A 236 -9.59 27.37 -17.22
C ARG A 236 -10.98 27.95 -17.46
N ASP A 237 -11.03 29.20 -17.92
CA ASP A 237 -12.15 29.67 -18.72
C ASP A 237 -12.07 28.91 -20.04
N ASP A 238 -13.00 27.99 -20.24
CA ASP A 238 -13.34 27.57 -21.58
C ASP A 238 -14.05 28.76 -22.28
N GLU A 239 -13.91 28.88 -23.60
CA GLU A 239 -14.56 29.91 -24.43
C GLU A 239 -16.11 29.92 -24.31
N LYS A 240 -16.68 29.02 -23.48
CA LYS A 240 -18.11 28.88 -23.17
C LYS A 240 -18.49 29.30 -21.74
N GLY A 241 -17.56 29.86 -20.96
CA GLY A 241 -17.84 30.42 -19.62
C GLY A 241 -18.31 29.38 -18.58
N ARG A 242 -17.93 28.12 -18.73
CA ARG A 242 -18.21 27.04 -17.76
C ARG A 242 -16.92 26.67 -17.05
N LEU A 243 -16.80 27.09 -15.79
CA LEU A 243 -15.72 26.66 -14.90
C LEU A 243 -15.47 25.15 -15.03
N SER A 244 -14.40 24.74 -15.72
CA SER A 244 -14.07 23.33 -15.85
C SER A 244 -13.73 22.83 -14.45
N LYS A 245 -14.45 21.81 -13.97
CA LYS A 245 -14.14 21.18 -12.66
C LYS A 245 -12.64 20.90 -12.59
N LYS A 246 -11.99 21.26 -11.48
CA LYS A 246 -10.58 20.94 -11.21
C LYS A 246 -10.39 19.42 -11.34
N ALA A 247 -10.02 18.96 -12.54
CA ALA A 247 -9.64 17.57 -12.76
C ALA A 247 -8.18 17.45 -12.31
N ASP A 248 -7.97 17.03 -11.07
CA ASP A 248 -6.67 16.96 -10.42
C ASP A 248 -5.66 16.18 -11.27
N CYS A 249 -4.68 16.88 -11.82
CA CYS A 249 -3.55 16.24 -12.51
C CYS A 249 -2.54 15.67 -11.49
N ALA A 250 -2.66 16.02 -10.21
CA ALA A 250 -1.77 15.56 -9.14
C ALA A 250 -1.92 14.05 -8.86
N THR A 251 -3.09 13.47 -9.14
CA THR A 251 -3.39 12.06 -8.83
C THR A 251 -2.83 11.07 -9.86
N ALA A 252 -2.34 11.54 -11.02
CA ALA A 252 -1.90 10.68 -12.13
C ALA A 252 -0.37 10.58 -12.31
N LEU A 253 0.40 11.25 -11.45
CA LEU A 253 1.89 11.30 -11.51
C LEU A 253 2.57 10.50 -10.38
N LEU A 254 1.79 9.81 -9.54
CA LEU A 254 2.26 8.80 -8.57
C LEU A 254 1.81 7.41 -9.05
#